data_AF-A0A6C7D5F4-F1
#
_entry.id   AF-A0A6C7D5F4-F1
#
_cell.length_a   1.000
_cell.length_b   1.000
_cell.length_c   1.000
_cell.angle_alpha   90.00
_cell.angle_beta   90.00
_cell.angle_gamma   90.00
#
_symmetry.space_group_name_H-M   'P 1'
#
loop_
_entity.id
_entity.type
_entity.pdbx_description
1 polymer ?
#
loop_
_entity_poly.entity_id
_entity_poly.type
_entity_poly.pdbx_seq_one_letter_code
_entity_poly.pdbx_strand_id
1 'polypeptide(L)'
;MLNHEVPYALSPSCFIHYLYIDAWHHSLSTMIRNASRQFAVCISRHYRTETVSCEYQIFSAFGAGYWMIGVGAEIPDNLRLQYPSLIISERIIEQRHCTGNIALIVEHELGKMPVGRISRHYIDKLTVTCND
;
A
#
# COMPACT_ATOMS: atom_id res chain seq x y z
N MET A 1 -21.40 1.88 -1.48
CA MET A 1 -20.27 1.12 -2.06
C MET A 1 -19.14 2.10 -2.29
N LEU A 2 -18.06 2.03 -1.52
CA LEU A 2 -16.95 2.96 -1.65
C LEU A 2 -16.09 2.56 -2.86
N ASN A 3 -15.86 3.52 -3.77
CA ASN A 3 -15.06 3.41 -5.00
C ASN A 3 -13.55 3.26 -4.72
N HIS A 4 -13.15 2.36 -3.82
CA HIS A 4 -11.76 2.18 -3.36
C HIS A 4 -11.01 1.07 -4.10
N GLU A 5 -11.44 0.69 -5.30
CA GLU A 5 -10.87 -0.48 -5.98
C GLU A 5 -9.72 -0.17 -6.93
N VAL A 6 -9.15 1.05 -6.98
CA VAL A 6 -8.06 1.36 -7.93
C VAL A 6 -7.01 2.25 -7.25
N PRO A 7 -5.70 2.03 -7.50
CA PRO A 7 -4.66 2.93 -7.02
C PRO A 7 -4.85 4.35 -7.57
N TYR A 8 -4.80 5.32 -6.69
CA TYR A 8 -4.76 6.75 -6.98
C TYR A 8 -3.35 7.16 -7.41
N ALA A 9 -3.22 7.81 -8.57
CA ALA A 9 -1.93 8.36 -9.01
C ALA A 9 -1.64 9.69 -8.30
N LEU A 10 -0.53 9.77 -7.56
CA LEU A 10 0.02 11.02 -7.03
C LEU A 10 0.84 11.76 -8.08
N SER A 11 1.52 11.01 -8.95
CA SER A 11 2.28 11.50 -10.11
C SER A 11 2.25 10.41 -11.20
N PRO A 12 2.78 10.67 -12.41
CA PRO A 12 2.87 9.64 -13.47
C PRO A 12 3.59 8.37 -13.05
N SER A 13 4.52 8.48 -12.10
CA SER A 13 5.39 7.39 -11.63
C SER A 13 5.21 7.05 -10.15
N CYS A 14 4.13 7.52 -9.50
CA CYS A 14 3.85 7.29 -8.09
C CYS A 14 2.35 7.08 -7.86
N PHE A 15 2.00 5.91 -7.31
CA PHE A 15 0.63 5.46 -7.11
C PHE A 15 0.44 5.05 -5.66
N ILE A 16 -0.73 5.33 -5.10
CA ILE A 16 -1.12 4.90 -3.75
C ILE A 16 -2.48 4.21 -3.76
N HIS A 17 -2.72 3.35 -2.78
CA HIS A 17 -4.00 2.72 -2.54
C HIS A 17 -4.28 2.76 -1.04
N TYR A 18 -5.44 3.30 -0.68
CA TYR A 18 -5.92 3.28 0.71
C TYR A 18 -6.71 2.01 0.96
N LEU A 19 -6.39 1.34 2.05
CA LEU A 19 -7.08 0.17 2.57
C LEU A 19 -7.70 0.58 3.91
N TYR A 20 -9.02 0.66 3.92
CA TYR A 20 -9.81 0.88 5.12
C TYR A 20 -10.26 -0.50 5.62
N ILE A 21 -9.71 -0.94 6.75
CA ILE A 21 -10.02 -2.26 7.31
C ILE A 21 -11.10 -2.08 8.38
N ASP A 22 -12.33 -2.46 8.04
CA ASP A 22 -13.31 -2.89 9.04
C ASP A 22 -12.95 -4.30 9.51
N ALA A 23 -13.09 -4.58 10.80
CA ALA A 23 -12.40 -5.61 11.59
C ALA A 23 -12.55 -7.11 11.21
N TRP A 24 -12.68 -7.48 9.93
CA TRP A 24 -12.93 -8.85 9.48
C TRP A 24 -11.86 -9.32 8.48
N HIS A 25 -11.01 -10.23 8.96
CA HIS A 25 -9.72 -10.62 8.37
C HIS A 25 -9.79 -11.39 7.02
N HIS A 26 -10.94 -11.93 6.64
CA HIS A 26 -11.05 -12.72 5.39
C HIS A 26 -11.01 -11.87 4.12
N SER A 27 -11.40 -10.59 4.17
CA SER A 27 -11.32 -9.68 3.02
C SER A 27 -9.89 -9.19 2.76
N LEU A 28 -9.02 -9.18 3.77
CA LEU A 28 -7.71 -8.55 3.69
C LEU A 28 -6.78 -9.21 2.68
N SER A 29 -6.70 -10.55 2.69
CA SER A 29 -5.86 -11.29 1.74
C SER A 29 -6.30 -11.07 0.28
N THR A 30 -7.61 -11.03 0.05
CA THR A 30 -8.20 -10.73 -1.26
C THR A 30 -7.94 -9.29 -1.68
N MET A 31 -8.08 -8.33 -0.76
CA MET A 31 -7.77 -6.91 -1.02
C MET A 31 -6.31 -6.72 -1.37
N ILE A 32 -5.39 -7.31 -0.61
CA ILE A 32 -3.96 -7.30 -0.90
C ILE A 32 -3.70 -7.83 -2.30
N ARG A 33 -4.23 -9.02 -2.61
CA ARG A 33 -4.04 -9.65 -3.93
C ARG A 33 -4.57 -8.79 -5.08
N ASN A 34 -5.73 -8.15 -4.90
CA ASN A 34 -6.32 -7.28 -5.91
C ASN A 34 -5.49 -6.01 -6.10
N ALA A 35 -5.11 -5.33 -5.01
CA ALA A 35 -4.28 -4.13 -5.06
C ALA A 35 -2.93 -4.43 -5.73
N SER A 36 -2.28 -5.54 -5.38
CA SER A 36 -1.02 -5.96 -5.99
C SER A 36 -1.10 -6.13 -7.51
N ARG A 37 -2.18 -6.75 -8.01
CA ARG A 37 -2.41 -6.90 -9.44
C ARG A 37 -2.58 -5.56 -10.15
N GLN A 38 -3.26 -4.62 -9.52
CA GLN A 38 -3.50 -3.30 -10.10
C GLN A 38 -2.23 -2.47 -10.15
N PHE A 39 -1.45 -2.44 -9.07
CA PHE A 39 -0.12 -1.83 -9.08
C PHE A 39 0.77 -2.43 -10.17
N ALA A 40 0.78 -3.77 -10.30
CA ALA A 40 1.55 -4.44 -11.32
C ALA A 40 1.16 -4.02 -12.75
N VAL A 41 -0.14 -3.84 -13.02
CA VAL A 41 -0.63 -3.34 -14.31
C VAL A 41 -0.18 -1.89 -14.53
N CYS A 42 -0.27 -1.01 -13.53
CA CYS A 42 0.18 0.38 -13.65
C CYS A 42 1.68 0.46 -13.95
N ILE A 43 2.52 -0.23 -13.17
CA ILE A 43 3.97 -0.25 -13.36
C ILE A 43 4.33 -0.84 -14.73
N SER A 44 3.72 -1.98 -15.10
CA SER A 44 4.00 -2.63 -16.38
C SER A 44 3.60 -1.75 -17.56
N ARG A 45 2.51 -0.98 -17.44
CA ARG A 45 2.09 -0.02 -18.47
C ARG A 45 3.12 1.10 -18.59
N HIS A 46 3.53 1.69 -17.48
CA HIS A 46 4.54 2.75 -17.44
C HIS A 46 5.86 2.31 -18.10
N TYR A 47 6.35 1.13 -17.76
CA TYR A 47 7.57 0.56 -18.35
C TYR A 47 7.51 0.25 -19.85
N ARG A 48 6.32 0.14 -20.44
CA ARG A 48 6.14 -0.05 -21.88
C ARG A 48 6.04 1.28 -22.62
N THR A 49 5.53 2.31 -21.97
CA THR A 49 5.27 3.62 -22.59
C THR A 49 6.46 4.57 -22.47
N GLU A 50 7.27 4.43 -21.43
CA GLU A 50 8.39 5.35 -21.17
C GLU A 50 9.74 4.68 -21.43
N THR A 51 10.66 5.42 -22.06
CA THR A 51 12.07 5.02 -22.27
C THR A 51 12.93 5.20 -21.01
N VAL A 52 12.32 5.53 -19.87
CA VAL A 52 13.03 5.87 -18.64
C VAL A 52 13.45 4.61 -17.89
N SER A 53 14.77 4.48 -17.68
CA SER A 53 15.36 3.53 -16.73
C SER A 53 15.07 4.00 -15.30
N CYS A 54 13.85 3.80 -14.84
CA CYS A 54 13.45 4.09 -13.46
C CYS A 54 13.18 2.78 -12.70
N GLU A 55 13.44 2.80 -11.41
CA GLU A 55 13.22 1.67 -10.50
C GLU A 55 12.09 2.03 -9.55
N TYR A 56 11.05 1.20 -9.48
CA TYR A 56 9.94 1.42 -8.56
C TYR A 56 10.27 0.84 -7.18
N GLN A 57 9.94 1.56 -6.14
CA GLN A 57 9.98 1.09 -4.76
C GLN A 57 8.57 0.99 -4.19
N ILE A 58 8.39 0.05 -3.27
CA ILE A 58 7.14 -0.08 -2.51
C ILE A 58 7.29 0.77 -1.25
N PHE A 59 6.25 1.51 -0.91
CA PHE A 59 6.17 2.23 0.36
C PHE A 59 4.81 2.03 1.01
N SER A 60 4.72 2.36 2.29
CA SER A 60 3.49 2.21 3.05
C SER A 60 3.44 3.12 4.25
N ALA A 61 2.24 3.45 4.69
CA ALA A 61 2.01 4.16 5.94
C ALA A 61 0.71 3.68 6.58
N PHE A 62 0.59 3.83 7.90
CA PHE A 62 -0.62 3.45 8.63
C PHE A 62 -1.03 4.54 9.62
N GLY A 63 -2.33 4.60 9.91
CA GLY A 63 -2.89 5.55 10.86
C GLY A 63 -4.18 5.05 11.49
N ALA A 64 -4.88 5.93 12.20
CA ALA A 64 -6.16 5.60 12.80
C ALA A 64 -7.20 5.29 11.70
N GLY A 65 -7.58 4.01 11.57
CA GLY A 65 -8.63 3.57 10.65
C GLY A 65 -8.22 3.45 9.18
N TYR A 66 -6.95 3.63 8.84
CA TYR A 66 -6.47 3.44 7.47
C TYR A 66 -5.09 2.81 7.40
N TRP A 67 -4.87 2.16 6.27
CA TRP A 67 -3.58 1.75 5.77
C TRP A 67 -3.41 2.32 4.37
N MET A 68 -2.24 2.89 4.07
CA MET A 68 -1.85 3.36 2.75
C MET A 68 -0.67 2.53 2.25
N ILE A 69 -0.75 2.14 1.00
CA ILE A 69 0.33 1.49 0.26
C ILE A 69 0.61 2.37 -0.94
N GLY A 70 1.87 2.46 -1.34
CA GLY A 70 2.16 2.95 -2.67
C GLY A 70 3.32 2.24 -3.34
N VAL A 71 3.43 2.51 -4.63
CA VAL A 71 4.58 2.18 -5.45
C VAL A 71 5.00 3.44 -6.17
N GLY A 72 6.28 3.77 -6.14
CA GLY A 72 6.78 4.97 -6.78
C GLY A 72 8.22 4.83 -7.24
N ALA A 73 8.51 5.33 -8.44
CA ALA A 73 9.89 5.55 -8.87
C ALA A 73 10.45 6.86 -8.29
N GLU A 74 9.57 7.86 -8.11
CA GLU A 74 9.87 9.11 -7.43
C GLU A 74 8.83 9.28 -6.32
N ILE A 75 9.22 9.01 -5.06
CA ILE A 75 8.34 9.13 -3.91
C ILE A 75 8.47 10.57 -3.36
N PRO A 76 7.41 11.40 -3.42
CA PRO A 76 7.47 12.77 -2.92
C PRO A 76 7.92 12.88 -1.46
N ASP A 77 8.88 13.76 -1.16
CA ASP A 77 9.37 13.96 0.22
C ASP A 77 8.28 14.44 1.19
N ASN A 78 7.29 15.17 0.67
CA ASN A 78 6.15 15.66 1.46
C ASN A 78 5.24 14.51 1.97
N LEU A 79 5.33 13.29 1.41
CA LEU A 79 4.62 12.13 1.93
C LEU A 79 5.04 11.82 3.36
N ARG A 80 6.31 12.03 3.72
CA ARG A 80 6.79 11.82 5.10
C ARG A 80 6.18 12.81 6.08
N LEU A 81 5.88 14.03 5.63
CA LEU A 81 5.19 15.03 6.44
C LEU A 81 3.71 14.67 6.65
N GLN A 82 3.06 14.16 5.61
CA GLN A 82 1.64 13.76 5.67
C GLN A 82 1.45 12.43 6.42
N TYR A 83 2.42 11.53 6.30
CA TYR A 83 2.38 10.18 6.84
C TYR A 83 3.65 9.92 7.68
N PRO A 84 3.65 10.29 8.97
CA PRO A 84 4.82 10.09 9.84
C PRO A 84 5.25 8.63 10.01
N SER A 85 4.34 7.69 9.74
CA SER A 85 4.58 6.25 9.75
C SER A 85 5.07 5.69 8.41
N LEU A 86 5.43 6.56 7.45
CA LEU A 86 5.88 6.14 6.13
C LEU A 86 7.15 5.29 6.22
N ILE A 87 7.08 4.09 5.68
CA ILE A 87 8.18 3.16 5.52
C ILE A 87 8.34 2.89 4.03
N ILE A 88 9.57 2.99 3.53
CA ILE A 88 9.94 2.62 2.17
C ILE A 88 10.62 1.26 2.24
N SER A 89 10.12 0.31 1.46
CA SER A 89 10.73 -1.01 1.31
C SER A 89 12.02 -0.89 0.51
N GLU A 90 13.04 -1.64 0.92
CA GLU A 90 14.29 -1.78 0.15
C GLU A 90 14.09 -2.58 -1.14
N ARG A 91 12.89 -3.16 -1.34
CA ARG A 91 12.62 -4.00 -2.49
C ARG A 91 12.41 -3.18 -3.75
N ILE A 92 13.23 -3.48 -4.74
CA ILE A 92 13.25 -2.80 -6.03
C ILE A 92 12.43 -3.58 -7.05
N ILE A 93 11.60 -2.86 -7.80
CA ILE A 93 10.88 -3.36 -8.96
C ILE A 93 11.53 -2.74 -10.19
N GLU A 94 12.27 -3.54 -10.94
CA GLU A 94 12.94 -3.14 -12.18
C GLU A 94 12.10 -3.45 -13.43
N GLN A 95 12.46 -2.83 -14.55
CA GLN A 95 11.81 -3.01 -15.85
C GLN A 95 11.83 -4.47 -16.37
N ARG A 96 12.85 -5.25 -15.98
CA ARG A 96 12.94 -6.67 -16.36
C ARG A 96 11.90 -7.57 -15.69
N HIS A 97 11.24 -7.10 -14.62
CA HIS A 97 10.23 -7.89 -13.96
C HIS A 97 8.95 -7.94 -14.80
N CYS A 98 8.48 -9.16 -15.09
CA CYS A 98 7.19 -9.34 -15.71
C CYS A 98 6.06 -8.95 -14.74
N THR A 99 4.88 -8.62 -15.28
CA THR A 99 3.71 -8.19 -14.50
C THR A 99 3.37 -9.16 -13.35
N GLY A 100 3.52 -10.48 -13.57
CA GLY A 100 3.31 -11.48 -12.51
C GLY A 100 4.31 -11.35 -11.36
N ASN A 101 5.60 -11.18 -11.67
CA ASN A 101 6.65 -10.98 -10.66
C ASN A 101 6.43 -9.69 -9.88
N ILE A 102 6.03 -8.61 -10.56
CA ILE A 102 5.70 -7.34 -9.90
C ILE A 102 4.55 -7.55 -8.90
N ALA A 103 3.49 -8.23 -9.30
CA ALA A 103 2.36 -8.50 -8.40
C ALA A 103 2.78 -9.30 -7.16
N LEU A 104 3.64 -10.32 -7.32
CA LEU A 104 4.16 -11.11 -6.20
C LEU A 104 5.05 -10.29 -5.26
N ILE A 105 5.91 -9.42 -5.81
CA ILE A 105 6.75 -8.52 -5.02
C ILE A 105 5.87 -7.59 -4.17
N VAL A 106 4.85 -6.97 -4.78
CA VAL A 106 3.91 -6.10 -4.06
C VAL A 106 3.14 -6.92 -3.02
N GLU A 107 2.50 -8.05 -3.38
CA GLU A 107 1.74 -8.90 -2.46
C GLU A 107 2.57 -9.33 -1.25
N HIS A 108 3.84 -9.67 -1.45
CA HIS A 108 4.75 -10.03 -0.37
C HIS A 108 5.02 -8.87 0.59
N GLU A 109 5.31 -7.65 0.10
CA GLU A 109 5.52 -6.49 0.98
C GLU A 109 4.24 -6.10 1.72
N LEU A 110 3.08 -6.24 1.07
CA LEU A 110 1.78 -6.03 1.70
C LEU A 110 1.48 -7.05 2.78
N GLY A 111 1.92 -8.29 2.60
CA GLY A 111 1.73 -9.36 3.59
C GLY A 111 2.50 -9.16 4.91
N LYS A 112 3.55 -8.31 4.92
CA LYS A 112 4.37 -8.05 6.13
C LYS A 112 3.73 -7.09 7.13
N MET A 113 2.57 -6.51 6.81
CA MET A 113 2.08 -5.34 7.51
C MET A 113 1.43 -5.70 8.86
N PRO A 114 1.65 -4.87 9.91
CA PRO A 114 1.17 -5.16 11.25
C PRO A 114 -0.33 -4.85 11.38
N VAL A 115 -1.18 -5.78 10.91
CA VAL A 115 -2.65 -5.67 10.94
C VAL A 115 -3.20 -5.35 12.34
N GLY A 116 -2.52 -5.81 13.40
CA GLY A 116 -2.90 -5.56 14.80
C GLY A 116 -2.85 -4.08 15.25
N ARG A 117 -2.11 -3.21 14.55
CA ARG A 117 -2.00 -1.77 14.90
C ARG A 117 -3.11 -0.89 14.29
N ILE A 118 -3.90 -1.44 13.37
CA ILE A 118 -4.95 -0.72 12.64
C ILE A 118 -6.30 -0.79 13.41
N SER A 119 -6.43 -1.75 14.33
CA SER A 119 -7.63 -1.94 15.15
C SER A 119 -7.68 -0.98 16.35
N ARG A 120 -7.81 0.33 16.11
CA ARG A 120 -8.14 1.28 17.19
C ARG A 120 -9.55 1.09 17.75
N HIS A 121 -10.42 0.32 17.09
CA HIS A 121 -11.67 -0.12 17.68
C HIS A 121 -11.51 -1.04 18.91
N TYR A 122 -10.32 -1.61 19.13
CA TYR A 122 -10.05 -2.41 20.33
C TYR A 122 -9.42 -1.63 21.47
N ILE A 123 -8.64 -0.57 21.20
CA ILE A 123 -7.96 0.18 22.27
C ILE A 123 -8.96 1.06 23.03
N ASP A 124 -9.87 1.77 22.34
CA ASP A 124 -10.87 2.61 23.03
C ASP A 124 -12.00 1.82 23.72
N LYS A 125 -12.19 0.55 23.35
CA LYS A 125 -13.13 -0.35 24.07
C LYS A 125 -12.51 -1.02 25.30
N LEU A 126 -11.17 -1.07 25.40
CA LEU A 126 -10.48 -1.61 26.58
C LEU A 126 -10.21 -0.54 27.65
N THR A 127 -10.28 0.75 27.32
CA THR A 127 -10.13 1.85 28.30
C THR A 127 -11.43 2.23 29.02
N VAL A 128 -12.53 1.50 28.80
CA VAL A 128 -13.76 1.64 29.59
C VAL A 128 -14.13 0.29 30.18
N THR A 129 -13.32 -0.20 31.10
CA THR A 129 -13.82 -1.08 32.17
C THR A 129 -12.97 -0.92 33.41
N CYS A 130 -13.67 -0.55 34.48
CA CYS A 130 -13.29 -0.59 35.89
C CYS A 130 -12.29 0.47 36.36
N ASN A 131 -12.83 1.48 37.05
CA ASN A 131 -12.48 1.75 38.45
C ASN A 131 -13.70 2.41 39.13
N ASP A 132 -14.30 1.62 40.02
CA ASP A 132 -15.22 1.87 41.15
C ASP A 132 -16.13 3.12 41.18
#